data_AF-A0A3C0TCU4-F1
#
_entry.id   AF-A0A3C0TCU4-F1
#
_cell.length_a   1.000
_cell.length_b   1.000
_cell.length_c   1.000
_cell.angle_alpha   90.00
_cell.angle_beta   90.00
_cell.angle_gamma   90.00
#
_symmetry.space_group_name_H-M   'P 1'
#
loop_
_entity.id
_entity.type
_entity.pdbx_description
1 polymer ?
#
loop_
_entity_poly.entity_id
_entity_poly.type
_entity_poly.pdbx_seq_one_letter_code
_entity_poly.pdbx_strand_id
1 'polypeptide(L)'
;MGIDVWISRSASQSPQSEAPVEAPFYFLLFNYQSVGICCSIGPEEATAPSDIRRFCDDIAFAISHRRELPTVNELRWPQTEGESTQDVVRVNTQGLPETVIVFGEKFANYLFDVEDVSGGSVYRVGEQRIFLGDDVSDYRGSPGAKKSLWINLNKAELIDGNSRT
;
A
#
# COMPACT_ATOMS: atom_id res chain seq x y z
N MET A 1 -29.44 59.60 -29.55
CA MET A 1 -28.38 59.12 -28.64
C MET A 1 -28.62 57.64 -28.42
N GLY A 2 -27.84 56.77 -29.07
CA GLY A 2 -27.90 55.32 -28.88
C GLY A 2 -26.53 54.87 -28.39
N ILE A 3 -26.49 54.19 -27.26
CA ILE A 3 -25.25 53.78 -26.60
C ILE A 3 -24.97 52.35 -27.08
N ASP A 4 -23.90 52.17 -27.87
CA ASP A 4 -23.36 50.86 -28.20
C ASP A 4 -22.66 50.29 -26.96
N VAL A 5 -23.25 49.26 -26.36
CA VAL A 5 -22.65 48.53 -25.25
C VAL A 5 -21.96 47.29 -25.83
N TRP A 6 -20.64 47.39 -26.01
CA TRP A 6 -19.77 46.24 -26.20
C TRP A 6 -19.55 45.56 -24.85
N ILE A 7 -20.05 44.33 -24.67
CA ILE A 7 -19.63 43.47 -23.55
C ILE A 7 -18.89 42.27 -24.13
N SER A 8 -17.58 42.29 -23.91
CA SER A 8 -16.63 41.22 -24.16
C SER A 8 -17.07 39.92 -23.47
N ARG A 9 -16.90 38.80 -24.18
CA ARG A 9 -16.95 37.46 -23.58
C ARG A 9 -15.92 37.33 -22.47
N SER A 10 -16.28 36.58 -21.43
CA SER A 10 -15.45 35.62 -20.67
C SER A 10 -15.62 35.80 -19.16
N ALA A 11 -16.43 34.94 -18.54
CA ALA A 11 -16.35 34.62 -17.12
C ALA A 11 -16.68 33.13 -17.01
N SER A 12 -15.65 32.30 -17.19
CA SER A 12 -14.97 31.62 -16.07
C SER A 12 -15.80 30.44 -15.56
N GLN A 13 -15.73 29.33 -16.29
CA GLN A 13 -15.78 28.01 -15.67
C GLN A 13 -14.80 28.03 -14.50
N SER A 14 -15.31 27.83 -13.29
CA SER A 14 -14.51 27.54 -12.12
C SER A 14 -13.50 26.44 -12.51
N PRO A 15 -12.21 26.56 -12.19
CA PRO A 15 -11.32 25.43 -12.34
C PRO A 15 -11.90 24.34 -11.43
N GLN A 16 -12.47 23.29 -12.03
CA GLN A 16 -12.45 22.00 -11.38
C GLN A 16 -10.98 21.80 -11.05
N SER A 17 -10.67 21.81 -9.76
CA SER A 17 -9.38 21.40 -9.28
C SER A 17 -9.18 19.99 -9.83
N GLU A 18 -8.50 19.88 -10.97
CA GLU A 18 -7.91 18.62 -11.42
C GLU A 18 -7.02 18.23 -10.25
N ALA A 19 -7.54 17.33 -9.41
CA ALA A 19 -6.70 16.62 -8.46
C ALA A 19 -5.51 16.12 -9.29
N PRO A 20 -4.26 16.35 -8.83
CA PRO A 20 -3.09 15.98 -9.60
C PRO A 20 -3.28 14.54 -10.08
N VAL A 21 -3.26 14.34 -11.40
CA VAL A 21 -3.44 13.02 -12.00
C VAL A 21 -2.31 12.16 -11.46
N GLU A 22 -2.63 11.34 -10.46
CA GLU A 22 -1.64 10.48 -9.83
C GLU A 22 -1.05 9.58 -10.91
N ALA A 23 0.28 9.54 -10.96
CA ALA A 23 0.96 8.67 -11.90
C ALA A 23 0.47 7.22 -11.69
N PRO A 24 0.23 6.45 -12.76
CA PRO A 24 -0.32 5.11 -12.62
C PRO A 24 0.57 4.24 -11.72
N PHE A 25 -0.03 3.39 -10.90
CA PHE A 25 0.67 2.42 -10.06
C PHE A 25 -0.23 1.21 -9.80
N TYR A 26 0.34 0.16 -9.21
CA TYR A 26 -0.42 -1.03 -8.85
C TYR A 26 -0.27 -1.34 -7.37
N PHE A 27 -1.37 -1.73 -6.73
CA PHE A 27 -1.35 -2.37 -5.43
C PHE A 27 -1.37 -3.88 -5.61
N LEU A 28 -0.48 -4.56 -4.90
CA LEU A 28 -0.43 -6.01 -4.81
C LEU A 28 -0.86 -6.42 -3.41
N LEU A 29 -1.80 -7.36 -3.32
CA LEU A 29 -2.27 -7.95 -2.08
C LEU A 29 -2.00 -9.45 -2.12
N PHE A 30 -1.05 -9.90 -1.32
CA PHE A 30 -0.70 -11.30 -1.12
C PHE A 30 -1.43 -11.85 0.09
N ASN A 31 -2.28 -12.85 -0.12
CA ASN A 31 -3.00 -13.54 0.95
C ASN A 31 -2.40 -14.93 1.18
N TYR A 32 -1.62 -15.08 2.25
CA TYR A 32 -1.01 -16.35 2.67
C TYR A 32 -1.91 -17.14 3.64
N GLN A 33 -3.20 -16.84 3.77
CA GLN A 33 -4.13 -17.42 4.77
C GLN A 33 -3.84 -17.06 6.23
N SER A 34 -2.57 -17.09 6.67
CA SER A 34 -2.18 -16.67 8.03
C SER A 34 -1.77 -15.21 8.12
N VAL A 35 -1.26 -14.64 7.03
CA VAL A 35 -0.78 -13.25 6.96
C VAL A 35 -1.13 -12.64 5.60
N GLY A 36 -1.59 -11.39 5.63
CA GLY A 36 -1.74 -10.55 4.45
C GLY A 36 -0.48 -9.71 4.25
N ILE A 37 -0.02 -9.57 3.02
CA ILE A 37 1.06 -8.63 2.68
C ILE A 37 0.60 -7.73 1.54
N CYS A 38 0.67 -6.42 1.74
CA CYS A 38 0.30 -5.40 0.78
C CYS A 38 1.53 -4.60 0.38
N CYS A 39 1.69 -4.29 -0.91
CA CYS A 39 2.71 -3.36 -1.38
C CYS A 39 2.24 -2.58 -2.61
N SER A 40 2.83 -1.41 -2.84
CA SER A 40 2.71 -0.66 -4.09
C SER A 40 3.89 -0.95 -5.01
N ILE A 41 3.63 -1.02 -6.32
CA ILE A 41 4.67 -1.12 -7.36
C ILE A 41 4.45 -0.06 -8.44
N GLY A 42 5.53 0.31 -9.13
CA GLY A 42 5.47 1.24 -10.24
C GLY A 42 4.74 0.69 -11.47
N PRO A 43 4.32 1.56 -12.41
CA PRO A 43 3.57 1.15 -13.60
C PRO A 43 4.42 0.39 -14.63
N GLU A 44 5.74 0.59 -14.59
CA GLU A 44 6.74 -0.06 -15.44
C GLU A 44 7.12 -1.46 -14.93
N GLU A 45 6.69 -1.82 -13.72
CA GLU A 45 6.98 -3.12 -13.14
C GLU A 45 5.99 -4.18 -13.64
N ALA A 46 6.46 -5.41 -13.80
CA ALA A 46 5.58 -6.53 -14.15
C ALA A 46 4.55 -6.77 -13.04
N THR A 47 3.39 -7.34 -13.39
CA THR A 47 2.43 -7.86 -12.42
C THR A 47 3.12 -8.83 -11.46
N ALA A 48 3.21 -8.47 -10.18
CA ALA A 48 3.91 -9.19 -9.11
C ALA A 48 5.35 -9.63 -9.47
N PRO A 49 6.32 -8.69 -9.47
CA PRO A 49 7.72 -8.97 -9.76
C PRO A 49 8.28 -10.12 -8.91
N SER A 50 9.06 -11.02 -9.51
CA SER A 50 9.53 -12.24 -8.84
C SER A 50 10.36 -11.98 -7.59
N ASP A 51 11.08 -10.87 -7.55
CA ASP A 51 11.89 -10.44 -6.41
C ASP A 51 11.03 -9.91 -5.26
N ILE A 52 9.98 -9.11 -5.55
CA ILE A 52 8.97 -8.71 -4.56
C ILE A 52 8.28 -9.95 -4.01
N ARG A 53 7.82 -10.85 -4.89
CA ARG A 53 7.14 -12.09 -4.47
C ARG A 53 8.02 -12.90 -3.53
N ARG A 54 9.28 -13.14 -3.90
CA ARG A 54 10.23 -13.88 -3.05
C ARG A 54 10.45 -13.20 -1.71
N PHE A 55 10.58 -11.87 -1.70
CA PHE A 55 10.69 -11.11 -0.45
C PHE A 55 9.45 -11.28 0.43
N CYS A 56 8.24 -11.18 -0.13
CA CYS A 56 7.01 -11.42 0.60
C CYS A 56 6.89 -12.86 1.10
N ASP A 57 7.31 -13.86 0.31
CA ASP A 57 7.32 -15.27 0.72
C ASP A 57 8.25 -15.47 1.93
N ASP A 58 9.43 -14.84 1.95
CA ASP A 58 10.38 -14.89 3.06
C ASP A 58 9.81 -14.24 4.34
N ILE A 59 9.13 -13.10 4.21
CA ILE A 59 8.45 -12.42 5.34
C ILE A 59 7.28 -13.26 5.86
N ALA A 60 6.45 -13.80 4.97
CA ALA A 60 5.34 -14.65 5.36
C ALA A 60 5.82 -15.91 6.09
N PHE A 61 6.91 -16.52 5.63
CA PHE A 61 7.55 -17.65 6.30
C PHE A 61 8.11 -17.26 7.67
N ALA A 62 8.71 -16.07 7.81
CA ALA A 62 9.23 -15.59 9.08
C ALA A 62 8.14 -15.41 10.14
N ILE A 63 6.94 -14.96 9.73
CA ILE A 63 5.81 -14.69 10.62
C ILE A 63 5.03 -15.97 10.95
N SER A 64 4.74 -16.80 9.94
CA SER A 64 3.85 -17.96 10.09
C SER A 64 4.56 -19.28 10.37
N HIS A 65 5.86 -19.35 10.10
CA HIS A 65 6.64 -20.59 10.02
C HIS A 65 6.06 -21.63 9.05
N ARG A 66 5.25 -21.19 8.06
CA ARG A 66 4.63 -22.03 7.04
C ARG A 66 5.06 -21.60 5.65
N ARG A 67 5.22 -22.59 4.77
CA ARG A 67 5.44 -22.36 3.34
C ARG A 67 4.10 -22.47 2.64
N GLU A 68 3.46 -21.33 2.44
CA GLU A 68 2.16 -21.22 1.78
C GLU A 68 2.32 -20.41 0.49
N LEU A 69 1.59 -20.80 -0.56
CA LEU A 69 1.52 -20.02 -1.78
C LEU A 69 0.41 -18.98 -1.64
N PRO A 70 0.69 -17.68 -1.78
CA PRO A 70 -0.32 -16.66 -1.65
C PRO A 70 -1.25 -16.65 -2.85
N THR A 71 -2.51 -16.35 -2.58
CA THR A 71 -3.38 -15.79 -3.61
C THR A 71 -2.99 -14.33 -3.80
N VAL A 72 -2.83 -13.89 -5.06
CA VAL A 72 -2.37 -12.53 -5.37
C VAL A 72 -3.50 -11.78 -6.06
N ASN A 73 -3.91 -10.67 -5.45
CA ASN A 73 -4.82 -9.72 -6.06
C ASN A 73 -4.04 -8.46 -6.49
N GLU A 74 -4.40 -7.92 -7.65
CA GLU A 74 -3.83 -6.68 -8.18
C GLU A 74 -4.93 -5.64 -8.29
N LEU A 75 -4.70 -4.45 -7.75
CA LEU A 75 -5.54 -3.28 -8.00
C LEU A 75 -4.75 -2.27 -8.82
N ARG A 76 -5.30 -1.91 -9.99
CA ARG A 76 -4.71 -0.92 -10.89
C ARG A 76 -5.18 0.48 -10.52
N TRP A 77 -4.24 1.42 -10.52
CA TRP A 77 -4.49 2.81 -10.17
C TRP A 77 -4.01 3.76 -11.28
N PRO A 78 -4.75 4.86 -11.56
CA PRO A 78 -6.08 5.19 -11.06
C PRO A 78 -7.18 4.28 -11.62
N GLN A 79 -8.22 4.00 -10.83
CA GLN A 79 -9.41 3.34 -11.35
C GLN A 79 -10.22 4.29 -12.23
N THR A 80 -10.66 3.81 -13.39
CA THR A 80 -11.38 4.63 -14.37
C THR A 80 -12.86 4.86 -14.03
N GLU A 81 -13.48 4.06 -13.15
CA GLU A 81 -14.92 4.16 -12.82
C GLU A 81 -15.26 3.72 -11.38
N GLY A 82 -16.24 4.41 -10.76
CA GLY A 82 -17.31 3.77 -9.97
C GLY A 82 -17.31 3.88 -8.45
N GLU A 83 -16.17 3.77 -7.77
CA GLU A 83 -16.12 3.69 -6.30
C GLU A 83 -15.12 4.69 -5.69
N SER A 84 -15.33 5.04 -4.42
CA SER A 84 -14.33 5.81 -3.68
C SER A 84 -13.06 4.96 -3.59
N THR A 85 -11.94 5.52 -4.05
CA THR A 85 -10.61 4.91 -4.05
C THR A 85 -10.28 4.20 -2.74
N GLN A 86 -10.62 4.88 -1.65
CA GLN A 86 -10.30 4.46 -0.31
C GLN A 86 -11.10 3.23 0.08
N ASP A 87 -12.37 3.16 -0.33
CA ASP A 87 -13.25 2.03 -0.03
C ASP A 87 -12.78 0.76 -0.72
N VAL A 88 -12.32 0.86 -1.97
CA VAL A 88 -11.80 -0.30 -2.72
C VAL A 88 -10.58 -0.90 -2.02
N VAL A 89 -9.61 -0.06 -1.63
CA VAL A 89 -8.40 -0.51 -0.93
C VAL A 89 -8.77 -1.12 0.43
N ARG A 90 -9.68 -0.49 1.16
CA ARG A 90 -10.15 -0.97 2.46
C ARG A 90 -10.87 -2.31 2.36
N VAL A 91 -11.82 -2.47 1.44
CA VAL A 91 -12.57 -3.72 1.23
C VAL A 91 -11.63 -4.86 0.85
N ASN A 92 -10.68 -4.61 -0.05
CA ASN A 92 -9.69 -5.63 -0.44
C ASN A 92 -8.75 -5.99 0.73
N THR A 93 -8.38 -5.02 1.56
CA THR A 93 -7.55 -5.26 2.75
C THR A 93 -8.32 -6.01 3.84
N GLN A 94 -9.60 -5.72 4.05
CA GLN A 94 -10.47 -6.43 5.00
C GLN A 94 -10.65 -7.91 4.66
N GLY A 95 -10.49 -8.29 3.38
CA GLY A 95 -10.48 -9.68 2.94
C GLY A 95 -9.20 -10.45 3.29
N LEU A 96 -8.19 -9.79 3.86
CA LEU A 96 -6.94 -10.42 4.29
C LEU A 96 -7.04 -10.95 5.74
N PRO A 97 -6.08 -11.80 6.16
CA PRO A 97 -6.00 -12.30 7.53
C PRO A 97 -5.90 -11.20 8.60
N GLU A 98 -6.02 -11.58 9.87
CA GLU A 98 -5.95 -10.65 11.02
C GLU A 98 -4.61 -9.91 11.07
N THR A 99 -3.50 -10.58 10.76
CA THR A 99 -2.18 -9.96 10.66
C THR A 99 -1.92 -9.52 9.23
N VAL A 100 -1.69 -8.22 9.03
CA VAL A 100 -1.38 -7.63 7.72
C VAL A 100 -0.08 -6.83 7.79
N ILE A 101 0.77 -6.97 6.78
CA ILE A 101 1.98 -6.16 6.60
C ILE A 101 1.76 -5.26 5.39
N VAL A 102 1.89 -3.96 5.55
CA VAL A 102 1.78 -2.98 4.47
C VAL A 102 3.16 -2.38 4.24
N PHE A 103 3.65 -2.46 3.00
CA PHE A 103 4.89 -1.81 2.58
C PHE A 103 4.59 -0.58 1.73
N GLY A 104 5.09 0.57 2.18
CA GLY A 104 4.97 1.85 1.50
C GLY A 104 3.83 2.73 2.02
N GLU A 105 4.14 4.01 2.20
CA GLU A 105 3.21 5.04 2.70
C GLU A 105 2.03 5.28 1.77
N LYS A 106 2.22 5.08 0.46
CA LYS A 106 1.14 5.23 -0.53
C LYS A 106 -0.04 4.33 -0.19
N PHE A 107 0.19 3.05 0.10
CA PHE A 107 -0.87 2.13 0.48
C PHE A 107 -1.48 2.54 1.83
N ALA A 108 -0.63 2.95 2.78
CA ALA A 108 -1.04 3.38 4.12
C ALA A 108 -2.02 4.56 4.07
N ASN A 109 -1.80 5.54 3.19
CA ASN A 109 -2.65 6.73 3.04
C ASN A 109 -4.08 6.41 2.59
N TYR A 110 -4.30 5.29 1.88
CA TYR A 110 -5.66 4.84 1.56
C TYR A 110 -6.26 3.93 2.64
N LEU A 111 -5.42 3.38 3.53
CA LEU A 111 -5.89 2.47 4.57
C LEU A 111 -6.27 3.23 5.84
N PHE A 112 -5.42 4.15 6.29
CA PHE A 112 -5.56 4.84 7.57
C PHE A 112 -6.10 6.26 7.40
N ASP A 113 -7.05 6.66 8.26
CA ASP A 113 -7.52 8.05 8.38
C ASP A 113 -6.68 8.85 9.39
N VAL A 114 -5.34 8.71 9.35
CA VAL A 114 -4.43 9.43 10.25
C VAL A 114 -3.45 10.28 9.43
N GLU A 115 -3.22 11.52 9.87
CA GLU A 115 -2.33 12.45 9.16
C GLU A 115 -0.85 12.02 9.23
N ASP A 116 -0.46 11.32 10.29
CA ASP A 116 0.93 10.89 10.53
C ASP A 116 1.03 9.36 10.62
N VAL A 117 1.22 8.71 9.47
CA VAL A 117 1.68 7.32 9.40
C VAL A 117 3.20 7.26 9.50
N SER A 118 3.71 6.29 10.27
CA SER A 118 5.14 6.11 10.49
C SER A 118 5.55 4.67 10.19
N GLY A 119 6.58 4.52 9.36
CA GLY A 119 7.22 3.24 9.12
C GLY A 119 7.77 2.62 10.41
N GLY A 120 7.62 1.30 10.54
CA GLY A 120 8.00 0.51 11.72
C GLY A 120 6.94 0.44 12.82
N SER A 121 5.77 1.06 12.63
CA SER A 121 4.68 1.10 13.61
C SER A 121 3.59 0.06 13.32
N VAL A 122 2.81 -0.26 14.36
CA VAL A 122 1.65 -1.15 14.28
C VAL A 122 0.37 -0.34 14.51
N TYR A 123 -0.59 -0.54 13.63
CA TYR A 123 -1.91 0.08 13.62
C TYR A 123 -3.00 -0.98 13.76
N ARG A 124 -4.17 -0.57 14.26
CA ARG A 124 -5.36 -1.42 14.31
C ARG A 124 -6.45 -0.84 13.42
N VAL A 125 -6.99 -1.65 12.52
CA VAL A 125 -8.12 -1.30 11.65
C VAL A 125 -9.14 -2.42 11.73
N GLY A 126 -10.26 -2.17 12.40
CA GLY A 126 -11.20 -3.23 12.79
C GLY A 126 -10.49 -4.28 13.66
N GLU A 127 -10.62 -5.54 13.28
CA GLU A 127 -9.94 -6.67 13.93
C GLU A 127 -8.51 -6.87 13.42
N GLN A 128 -8.10 -6.19 12.35
CA GLN A 128 -6.79 -6.42 11.76
C GLN A 128 -5.70 -5.63 12.50
N ARG A 129 -4.59 -6.33 12.76
CA ARG A 129 -3.32 -5.78 13.21
C ARG A 129 -2.43 -5.55 12.00
N ILE A 130 -2.19 -4.28 11.67
CA ILE A 130 -1.44 -3.88 10.48
C ILE A 130 -0.09 -3.31 10.88
N PHE A 131 1.00 -3.91 10.39
CA PHE A 131 2.34 -3.32 10.50
C PHE A 131 2.67 -2.54 9.24
N LEU A 132 3.15 -1.30 9.39
CA LEU A 132 3.60 -0.47 8.28
C LEU A 132 5.12 -0.54 8.17
N GLY A 133 5.63 -1.02 7.04
CA GLY A 133 7.03 -0.93 6.64
C GLY A 133 7.26 0.18 5.62
N ASP A 134 8.54 0.46 5.36
CA ASP A 134 8.97 1.34 4.26
C ASP A 134 8.59 0.73 2.91
N ASP A 135 8.90 1.42 1.80
CA ASP A 135 8.58 0.89 0.48
C ASP A 135 9.35 -0.42 0.23
N VAL A 136 8.71 -1.38 -0.45
CA VAL A 136 9.34 -2.68 -0.73
C VAL A 136 10.63 -2.54 -1.54
N SER A 137 10.74 -1.48 -2.35
CA SER A 137 11.94 -1.14 -3.12
C SER A 137 13.13 -0.76 -2.23
N ASP A 138 12.91 -0.16 -1.06
CA ASP A 138 13.97 0.27 -0.13
C ASP A 138 14.74 -0.92 0.47
N TYR A 139 14.12 -2.10 0.51
CA TYR A 139 14.75 -3.32 0.99
C TYR A 139 15.58 -4.02 -0.09
N ARG A 140 15.46 -3.64 -1.37
CA ARG A 140 16.22 -4.27 -2.45
C ARG A 140 17.70 -3.90 -2.35
N GLY A 141 18.56 -4.92 -2.26
CA GLY A 141 20.01 -4.71 -2.19
C GLY A 141 20.52 -4.01 -0.91
N SER A 142 19.67 -3.74 0.09
CA SER A 142 20.03 -3.04 1.32
C SER A 142 19.98 -3.97 2.54
N PRO A 143 21.11 -4.58 2.96
CA PRO A 143 21.15 -5.41 4.17
C PRO A 143 20.79 -4.62 5.44
N GLY A 144 21.13 -3.33 5.48
CA GLY A 144 20.80 -2.45 6.60
C GLY A 144 19.30 -2.28 6.77
N ALA A 145 18.58 -1.97 5.68
CA ALA A 145 17.13 -1.83 5.69
C ALA A 145 16.43 -3.14 6.10
N LYS A 146 16.88 -4.29 5.56
CA LYS A 146 16.35 -5.62 5.95
C LYS A 146 16.56 -5.93 7.43
N LYS A 147 17.72 -5.58 7.98
CA LYS A 147 18.01 -5.74 9.41
C LYS A 147 17.09 -4.85 10.27
N SER A 148 16.87 -3.61 9.86
CA SER A 148 15.94 -2.71 10.54
C SER A 148 14.50 -3.23 10.51
N LEU A 149 14.04 -3.72 9.35
CA LEU A 149 12.75 -4.38 9.21
C LEU A 149 12.63 -5.57 10.17
N TRP A 150 13.63 -6.44 10.23
CA TRP A 150 13.63 -7.59 11.15
C TRP A 150 13.51 -7.16 12.61
N ILE A 151 14.25 -6.12 13.02
CA ILE A 151 14.16 -5.56 14.37
C ILE A 151 12.76 -5.02 14.64
N ASN A 152 12.16 -4.32 13.69
CA ASN A 152 10.84 -3.73 13.86
C ASN A 152 9.74 -4.80 13.91
N LEU A 153 9.80 -5.83 13.07
CA LEU A 153 8.88 -6.98 13.11
C LEU A 153 8.97 -7.73 14.44
N ASN A 154 10.18 -7.91 14.98
CA ASN A 154 10.39 -8.55 16.28
C ASN A 154 9.85 -7.69 17.44
N LYS A 155 10.13 -6.38 17.43
CA LYS A 155 9.55 -5.43 18.40
C LYS A 155 8.03 -5.36 18.32
N ALA A 156 7.48 -5.55 17.12
CA ALA A 156 6.06 -5.67 16.89
C ALA A 156 5.51 -7.06 17.29
N GLU A 157 6.31 -7.97 17.83
CA GLU A 157 5.87 -9.33 18.21
C GLU A 157 5.18 -10.06 17.06
N LEU A 158 5.64 -9.83 15.82
CA LEU A 158 5.13 -10.49 14.61
C LEU A 158 5.99 -11.69 14.20
N ILE A 159 7.23 -11.72 14.67
CA ILE A 159 8.16 -12.82 14.45
C ILE A 159 8.79 -13.19 15.78
N ASP A 160 8.98 -14.48 16.01
CA ASP A 160 9.69 -14.95 17.19
C ASP A 160 11.18 -14.62 17.05
N GLY A 161 11.72 -13.86 18.00
CA GLY A 161 13.12 -13.39 18.00
C GLY A 161 14.19 -14.48 18.05
N ASN A 162 13.84 -15.75 17.92
CA ASN A 162 14.74 -16.90 17.83
C ASN A 162 15.28 -17.10 16.41
N SER A 163 15.86 -16.08 15.80
CA SER A 163 16.79 -16.29 14.68
C SER A 163 18.16 -16.68 15.21
N ARG A 164 18.27 -17.91 15.71
CA ARG A 164 19.54 -18.63 15.77
C ARG A 164 19.61 -19.56 14.55
N THR A 165 20.01 -19.00 13.42
CA THR A 165 20.63 -19.73 12.30
C THR A 165 21.70 -18.85 11.70
#